data_AF-A0A8C5RLL2-F1
#
_entry.id   AF-A0A8C5RLL2-F1
#
_cell.length_a   1.000
_cell.length_b   1.000
_cell.length_c   1.000
_cell.angle_alpha   90.00
_cell.angle_beta   90.00
_cell.angle_gamma   90.00
#
_symmetry.space_group_name_H-M   'P 1'
#
loop_
_entity.id
_entity.type
_entity.pdbx_description
1 polymer ?
#
loop_
_entity_poly.entity_id
_entity_poly.type
_entity_poly.pdbx_seq_one_letter_code
_entity_poly.pdbx_strand_id
1 'polypeptide(L)'
;MAEMQMDQALAKQLFFEGATVIILKMPEGTEFGIDYNSWQVGPKFCGVKMIPPGIHFFHYSSVDKNNRKESGPRTGFFLNLQQHDLKILHWDKQREEVDLTPASENESEAMRVNLKEMDKFLGPYPYNTLKKWVSLTNFINEFVMQKLQPENGQICAFSEVLPVLPGKYTQDRIEQNLPQYDTECKSYAEGLARLPKMQVKPGTEIRFTKIPKQMYPEGATPEEVTKHSMDLSYALETVINQHYASNSQDVLGELQFAFICFLIGNVYDAFEHWKKLLNLLCRSEEAIVKYQAVFSNLISILYHQLSEIPADFFVDIVSQDNFLTNTLQVFFSYTCNPAVDRTLRKKAERFKAHLTKKFKWDFEAEPEDCAPIVVELPEGTFVD
;
A
#
# COMPACT_ATOMS: atom_id res chain seq x y z
N MET A 1 -26.41 1.96 -8.71
CA MET A 1 -26.39 1.36 -7.36
C MET A 1 -27.51 2.00 -6.56
N ALA A 2 -28.39 1.22 -5.95
CA ALA A 2 -29.46 1.78 -5.13
C ALA A 2 -28.82 2.50 -3.93
N GLU A 3 -29.01 3.81 -3.82
CA GLU A 3 -28.71 4.55 -2.60
C GLU A 3 -29.46 3.86 -1.46
N MET A 4 -28.72 3.26 -0.54
CA MET A 4 -29.31 2.74 0.68
C MET A 4 -29.81 3.97 1.43
N GLN A 5 -31.12 4.19 1.40
CA GLN A 5 -31.74 5.39 1.98
C GLN A 5 -31.55 5.32 3.50
N MET A 6 -30.55 6.06 4.00
CA MET A 6 -30.23 6.09 5.41
C MET A 6 -31.41 6.67 6.19
N ASP A 7 -31.78 6.01 7.28
CA ASP A 7 -32.83 6.49 8.18
C ASP A 7 -32.51 7.92 8.64
N GLN A 8 -33.53 8.79 8.63
CA GLN A 8 -33.35 10.22 8.92
C GLN A 8 -32.97 10.49 10.37
N ALA A 9 -33.40 9.66 11.33
CA ALA A 9 -32.99 9.81 12.72
C ALA A 9 -31.53 9.42 12.88
N LEU A 10 -31.12 8.30 12.26
CA LEU A 10 -29.72 7.88 12.22
C LEU A 10 -28.83 8.94 11.56
N ALA A 11 -29.26 9.51 10.42
CA ALA A 11 -28.53 10.56 9.73
C ALA A 11 -28.27 11.78 10.62
N LYS A 12 -29.28 12.22 11.38
CA LYS A 12 -29.15 13.32 12.33
C LYS A 12 -28.17 12.99 13.46
N GLN A 13 -28.21 11.76 13.98
CA GLN A 13 -27.27 11.33 15.00
C GLN A 13 -25.83 11.32 14.47
N LEU A 14 -25.61 10.69 13.31
CA LEU A 14 -24.30 10.62 12.68
C LEU A 14 -23.75 11.99 12.26
N PHE A 15 -24.61 12.96 11.95
CA PHE A 15 -24.17 14.33 11.67
C PHE A 15 -23.45 14.95 12.85
N PHE A 16 -23.94 14.70 14.07
CA PHE A 16 -23.31 15.24 15.27
C PHE A 16 -22.19 14.35 15.78
N GLU A 17 -22.33 13.03 15.71
CA GLU A 17 -21.33 12.08 16.23
C GLU A 17 -20.13 11.87 15.32
N GLY A 18 -20.35 11.84 14.00
CA GLY A 18 -19.28 11.64 13.03
C GLY A 18 -18.35 12.83 12.91
N ALA A 19 -17.14 12.58 12.45
CA ALA A 19 -16.22 13.62 12.04
C ALA A 19 -16.70 14.29 10.74
N THR A 20 -16.23 15.52 10.52
CA THR A 20 -16.45 16.28 9.30
C THR A 20 -15.12 16.82 8.79
N VAL A 21 -14.85 16.61 7.50
CA VAL A 21 -13.69 17.17 6.81
C VAL A 21 -14.19 18.12 5.73
N ILE A 22 -13.84 19.40 5.86
CA ILE A 22 -14.16 20.46 4.92
C ILE A 22 -12.90 20.80 4.13
N ILE A 23 -13.01 20.84 2.80
CA ILE A 23 -11.93 21.24 1.90
C ILE A 23 -12.42 22.42 1.06
N LEU A 24 -11.93 23.61 1.40
CA LEU A 24 -12.36 24.85 0.77
C LEU A 24 -11.61 25.09 -0.55
N LYS A 25 -12.32 25.68 -1.52
CA LYS A 25 -11.78 26.12 -2.82
C LYS A 25 -11.26 24.99 -3.73
N MET A 26 -11.67 23.75 -3.49
CA MET A 26 -11.39 22.65 -4.40
C MET A 26 -12.05 22.92 -5.76
N PRO A 27 -11.33 22.80 -6.90
CA PRO A 27 -11.89 23.09 -8.21
C PRO A 27 -13.07 22.18 -8.58
N GLU A 28 -14.07 22.75 -9.27
CA GLU A 28 -15.15 21.95 -9.88
C GLU A 28 -14.56 21.01 -10.95
N GLY A 29 -15.00 19.76 -10.94
CA GLY A 29 -14.55 18.71 -11.84
C GLY A 29 -13.38 17.88 -11.32
N THR A 30 -12.69 18.32 -10.26
CA THR A 30 -11.68 17.50 -9.56
C THR A 30 -12.31 16.17 -9.16
N GLU A 31 -11.64 15.05 -9.43
CA GLU A 31 -12.04 13.78 -8.82
C GLU A 31 -11.63 13.85 -7.35
N PHE A 32 -12.58 13.64 -6.44
CA PHE A 32 -12.34 13.60 -5.01
C PHE A 32 -12.92 12.31 -4.45
N GLY A 33 -12.19 11.67 -3.55
CA GLY A 33 -12.63 10.46 -2.89
C GLY A 33 -12.20 10.35 -1.43
N ILE A 34 -12.95 9.52 -0.73
CA ILE A 34 -12.65 9.06 0.61
C ILE A 34 -12.81 7.55 0.61
N ASP A 35 -11.76 6.88 1.07
CA ASP A 35 -11.63 5.42 1.06
C ASP A 35 -11.93 4.86 -0.34
N TYR A 36 -12.94 4.00 -0.47
CA TYR A 36 -13.31 3.32 -1.72
C TYR A 36 -14.18 4.13 -2.68
N ASN A 37 -14.61 5.32 -2.29
CA ASN A 37 -15.60 6.05 -3.06
C ASN A 37 -14.98 7.33 -3.59
N SER A 38 -15.23 7.60 -4.87
CA SER A 38 -14.87 8.86 -5.50
C SER A 38 -16.03 9.43 -6.29
N TRP A 39 -16.02 10.74 -6.43
CA TRP A 39 -17.00 11.52 -7.17
C TRP A 39 -16.30 12.69 -7.84
N GLN A 40 -16.96 13.29 -8.83
CA GLN A 40 -16.54 14.58 -9.36
C GLN A 40 -17.08 15.70 -8.48
N VAL A 41 -16.20 16.61 -8.09
CA VAL A 41 -16.53 17.78 -7.28
C VAL A 41 -17.47 18.69 -8.07
N GLY A 42 -18.66 18.95 -7.51
CA GLY A 42 -19.62 19.91 -8.06
C GLY A 42 -19.38 21.33 -7.52
N PRO A 43 -20.09 22.35 -8.06
CA PRO A 43 -19.88 23.77 -7.74
C PRO A 43 -20.17 24.14 -6.27
N LYS A 44 -20.86 23.27 -5.54
CA LYS A 44 -21.30 23.47 -4.15
C LYS A 44 -20.61 22.52 -3.17
N PHE A 45 -19.81 21.58 -3.65
CA PHE A 45 -19.20 20.58 -2.77
C PHE A 45 -18.09 21.22 -1.96
N CYS A 46 -18.10 21.01 -0.64
CA CYS A 46 -17.09 21.56 0.27
C CYS A 46 -16.50 20.50 1.21
N GLY A 47 -16.85 19.22 1.09
CA GLY A 47 -16.29 18.16 1.93
C GLY A 47 -17.27 17.06 2.31
N VAL A 48 -16.88 16.26 3.31
CA VAL A 48 -17.59 15.05 3.74
C VAL A 48 -17.93 15.14 5.22
N LYS A 49 -19.16 14.76 5.57
CA LYS A 49 -19.70 14.70 6.94
C LYS A 49 -20.02 13.26 7.34
N MET A 50 -20.32 13.05 8.61
CA MET A 50 -20.71 11.74 9.15
C MET A 50 -19.60 10.70 8.98
N ILE A 51 -18.34 11.10 9.06
CA ILE A 51 -17.22 10.17 8.89
C ILE A 51 -17.05 9.42 10.21
N PRO A 52 -17.06 8.08 10.21
CA PRO A 52 -16.85 7.32 11.45
C PRO A 52 -15.44 7.55 12.02
N PRO A 53 -15.23 7.35 13.32
CA PRO A 53 -13.89 7.44 13.90
C PRO A 53 -12.94 6.37 13.34
N GLY A 54 -11.68 6.74 13.12
CA GLY A 54 -10.63 5.84 12.64
C GLY A 54 -9.76 6.45 11.53
N ILE A 55 -8.97 5.58 10.90
CA ILE A 55 -8.13 5.94 9.77
C ILE A 55 -8.97 6.02 8.49
N HIS A 56 -8.83 7.12 7.75
CA HIS A 56 -9.45 7.34 6.45
C HIS A 56 -8.41 7.81 5.44
N PHE A 57 -8.55 7.37 4.19
CA PHE A 57 -7.68 7.81 3.10
C PHE A 57 -8.45 8.75 2.18
N PHE A 58 -8.05 10.01 2.17
CA PHE A 58 -8.58 11.02 1.26
C PHE A 58 -7.72 11.04 0.01
N HIS A 59 -8.34 11.10 -1.15
CA HIS A 59 -7.62 11.16 -2.41
C HIS A 59 -8.32 12.08 -3.40
N TYR A 60 -7.55 12.62 -4.33
CA TYR A 60 -8.04 13.50 -5.36
C TYR A 60 -7.17 13.42 -6.61
N SER A 61 -7.73 13.79 -7.75
CA SER A 61 -7.01 13.96 -9.02
C SER A 61 -7.45 15.27 -9.65
N SER A 62 -6.50 16.19 -9.84
CA SER A 62 -6.76 17.52 -10.42
C SER A 62 -7.38 17.38 -11.81
N VAL A 63 -8.29 18.28 -12.19
CA VAL A 63 -8.95 18.27 -13.50
C VAL A 63 -8.25 19.23 -14.46
N ASP A 64 -8.04 18.79 -15.70
CA ASP A 64 -7.56 19.71 -16.73
C ASP A 64 -8.67 20.73 -17.09
N LYS A 65 -8.30 22.01 -17.07
CA LYS A 65 -9.17 23.13 -17.47
C LYS A 65 -9.60 23.05 -18.93
N ASN A 66 -8.78 22.47 -19.79
CA ASN A 66 -9.00 22.37 -21.23
C ASN A 66 -9.71 21.06 -21.62
N ASN A 67 -9.45 19.96 -20.90
CA ASN A 67 -10.09 18.67 -21.13
C ASN A 67 -10.62 18.07 -19.82
N ARG A 68 -11.90 18.33 -19.51
CA ARG A 68 -12.56 17.80 -18.30
C ARG A 68 -12.69 16.28 -18.25
N LYS A 69 -12.26 15.55 -19.29
CA LYS A 69 -12.21 14.08 -19.30
C LYS A 69 -10.85 13.54 -18.86
N GLU A 70 -9.82 14.38 -18.77
CA GLU A 70 -8.50 14.00 -18.32
C GLU A 70 -8.29 14.47 -16.88
N SER A 71 -7.79 13.55 -16.07
CA SER A 71 -7.44 13.79 -14.67
C SER A 71 -5.94 13.68 -14.52
N GLY A 72 -5.39 14.54 -13.68
CA GLY A 72 -4.00 14.49 -13.27
C GLY A 72 -3.68 13.23 -12.47
N PRO A 73 -2.41 13.07 -12.08
CA PRO A 73 -2.00 12.02 -11.15
C PRO A 73 -2.84 12.07 -9.88
N ARG A 74 -3.08 10.88 -9.31
CA ARG A 74 -3.76 10.79 -8.03
C ARG A 74 -2.81 11.20 -6.91
N THR A 75 -3.33 12.03 -6.01
CA THR A 75 -2.69 12.38 -4.75
C THR A 75 -3.65 12.06 -3.61
N GLY A 76 -3.13 11.63 -2.47
CA GLY A 76 -3.94 11.39 -1.30
C GLY A 76 -3.17 11.53 0.00
N PHE A 77 -3.90 11.44 1.10
CA PHE A 77 -3.34 11.57 2.44
C PHE A 77 -4.23 10.82 3.42
N PHE A 78 -3.61 10.28 4.48
CA PHE A 78 -4.33 9.66 5.57
C PHE A 78 -4.68 10.69 6.64
N LEU A 79 -5.84 10.52 7.26
CA LEU A 79 -6.23 11.18 8.49
C LEU A 79 -6.67 10.14 9.52
N ASN A 80 -6.27 10.34 10.77
CA ASN A 80 -6.88 9.68 11.93
C ASN A 80 -7.94 10.62 12.51
N LEU A 81 -9.21 10.26 12.38
CA LEU A 81 -10.33 11.09 12.80
C LEU A 81 -10.97 10.53 14.07
N GLN A 82 -11.21 11.41 15.04
CA GLN A 82 -11.94 11.10 16.27
C GLN A 82 -13.42 11.47 16.15
N GLN A 83 -14.22 11.00 17.11
CA GLN A 83 -15.62 11.40 17.21
C GLN A 83 -15.73 12.92 17.33
N HIS A 84 -16.67 13.53 16.60
CA HIS A 84 -16.89 14.99 16.56
C HIS A 84 -15.75 15.84 15.97
N ASP A 85 -14.73 15.22 15.36
CA ASP A 85 -13.64 15.99 14.74
C ASP A 85 -14.15 16.89 13.62
N LEU A 86 -13.62 18.12 13.57
CA LEU A 86 -13.81 19.04 12.45
C LEU A 86 -12.45 19.42 11.90
N LYS A 87 -12.15 18.99 10.67
CA LYS A 87 -10.94 19.38 9.94
C LYS A 87 -11.31 20.32 8.81
N ILE A 88 -10.58 21.44 8.72
CA ILE A 88 -10.76 22.43 7.67
C ILE A 88 -9.44 22.52 6.93
N LEU A 89 -9.49 22.19 5.65
CA LEU A 89 -8.36 22.15 4.74
C LEU A 89 -8.65 23.09 3.56
N HIS A 90 -7.60 23.44 2.83
CA HIS A 90 -7.69 24.38 1.72
C HIS A 90 -7.06 23.80 0.47
N TRP A 91 -7.63 24.10 -0.69
CA TRP A 91 -6.95 23.86 -1.95
C TRP A 91 -5.91 24.94 -2.23
N ASP A 92 -4.64 24.53 -2.38
CA ASP A 92 -3.58 25.39 -2.90
C ASP A 92 -3.61 25.36 -4.43
N LYS A 93 -4.03 26.48 -5.02
CA LYS A 93 -4.14 26.64 -6.48
C LYS A 93 -2.79 26.63 -7.20
N GLN A 94 -1.69 26.99 -6.52
CA GLN A 94 -0.37 27.04 -7.15
C GLN A 94 0.25 25.65 -7.22
N ARG A 95 0.08 24.85 -6.17
CA ARG A 95 0.58 23.47 -6.10
C ARG A 95 -0.38 22.46 -6.71
N GLU A 96 -1.65 22.84 -6.87
CA GLU A 96 -2.75 21.92 -7.23
C GLU A 96 -2.87 20.77 -6.24
N GLU A 97 -2.76 21.11 -4.96
CA GLU A 97 -2.77 20.16 -3.84
C GLU A 97 -3.67 20.65 -2.71
N VAL A 98 -4.10 19.72 -1.86
CA VAL A 98 -4.76 20.06 -0.60
C VAL A 98 -3.69 20.46 0.41
N ASP A 99 -3.77 21.68 0.93
CA ASP A 99 -2.96 22.15 2.03
C ASP A 99 -3.39 21.45 3.33
N LEU A 100 -2.48 20.65 3.88
CA LEU A 100 -2.67 19.89 5.11
C LEU A 100 -2.31 20.68 6.37
N THR A 101 -1.92 21.94 6.23
CA THR A 101 -1.71 22.81 7.39
C THR A 101 -3.02 22.99 8.16
N PRO A 102 -3.00 22.86 9.50
CA PRO A 102 -4.21 23.07 10.28
C PRO A 102 -4.76 24.49 10.08
N ALA A 103 -6.08 24.60 9.88
CA ALA A 103 -6.78 25.87 9.91
C ALA A 103 -6.54 26.60 11.25
N SER A 104 -6.60 27.93 11.21
CA SER A 104 -6.50 28.75 12.43
C SER A 104 -7.62 28.40 13.43
N GLU A 105 -7.37 28.59 14.73
CA GLU A 105 -8.38 28.35 15.76
C GLU A 105 -9.66 29.18 15.52
N ASN A 106 -9.49 30.44 15.10
CA ASN A 106 -10.60 31.34 14.80
C ASN A 106 -11.47 30.82 13.64
N GLU A 107 -10.83 30.32 12.57
CA GLU A 107 -11.54 29.73 11.44
C GLU A 107 -12.24 28.43 11.84
N SER A 108 -11.56 27.60 12.63
CA SER A 108 -12.10 26.35 13.14
C SER A 108 -13.36 26.57 13.99
N GLU A 109 -13.33 27.57 14.87
CA GLU A 109 -14.46 27.89 15.72
C GLU A 109 -15.62 28.53 14.94
N ALA A 110 -15.31 29.46 14.02
CA ALA A 110 -16.32 30.05 13.15
C ALA A 110 -17.04 28.99 12.30
N MET A 111 -16.29 28.03 11.76
CA MET A 111 -16.84 26.94 10.96
C MET A 111 -17.65 25.97 11.82
N ARG A 112 -17.22 25.69 13.06
CA ARG A 112 -17.97 24.84 14.00
C ARG A 112 -19.34 25.43 14.32
N VAL A 113 -19.42 26.74 14.58
CA VAL A 113 -20.69 27.44 14.80
C VAL A 113 -21.59 27.38 13.55
N ASN A 114 -20.99 27.51 12.37
CA ASN A 114 -21.70 27.53 11.09
C ASN A 114 -21.96 26.13 10.48
N LEU A 115 -21.58 25.04 11.16
CA LEU A 115 -21.58 23.69 10.59
C LEU A 115 -22.97 23.24 10.09
N LYS A 116 -24.04 23.65 10.76
CA LYS A 116 -25.42 23.35 10.34
C LYS A 116 -25.79 24.01 9.00
N GLU A 117 -25.34 25.24 8.76
CA GLU A 117 -25.55 25.91 7.47
C GLU A 117 -24.67 25.31 6.37
N MET A 118 -23.53 24.74 6.76
CA MET A 118 -22.63 24.02 5.87
C MET A 118 -23.19 22.67 5.40
N ASP A 119 -24.15 22.08 6.12
CA ASP A 119 -24.68 20.73 5.87
C ASP A 119 -25.10 20.48 4.41
N LYS A 120 -25.66 21.50 3.74
CA LYS A 120 -26.11 21.47 2.34
C LYS A 120 -24.98 21.41 1.31
N PHE A 121 -23.74 21.64 1.74
CA PHE A 121 -22.52 21.61 0.91
C PHE A 121 -21.64 20.39 1.20
N LEU A 122 -22.05 19.52 2.14
CA LEU A 122 -21.29 18.38 2.60
C LEU A 122 -21.95 17.07 2.16
N GLY A 123 -21.16 16.20 1.54
CA GLY A 123 -21.58 14.84 1.18
C GLY A 123 -21.58 13.92 2.40
N PRO A 124 -22.59 13.05 2.60
CA PRO A 124 -22.56 12.05 3.66
C PRO A 124 -21.51 10.97 3.35
N TYR A 125 -20.84 10.46 4.38
CA TYR A 125 -19.93 9.32 4.24
C TYR A 125 -20.67 8.06 3.71
N PRO A 126 -20.09 7.32 2.76
CA PRO A 126 -20.69 6.13 2.15
C PRO A 126 -20.57 4.89 3.05
N TYR A 127 -21.51 4.73 3.98
CA TYR A 127 -21.52 3.62 4.94
C TYR A 127 -21.65 2.21 4.33
N ASN A 128 -22.09 2.08 3.07
CA ASN A 128 -22.19 0.80 2.36
C ASN A 128 -20.82 0.12 2.17
N THR A 129 -19.73 0.89 2.08
CA THR A 129 -18.37 0.36 1.94
C THR A 129 -17.59 0.32 3.24
N LEU A 130 -18.16 0.77 4.36
CA LEU A 130 -17.44 0.89 5.64
C LEU A 130 -16.86 -0.45 6.12
N LYS A 131 -17.65 -1.53 6.07
CA LYS A 131 -17.19 -2.87 6.51
C LYS A 131 -15.97 -3.33 5.71
N LYS A 132 -15.97 -3.05 4.41
CA LYS A 132 -14.88 -3.35 3.50
C LYS A 132 -13.65 -2.51 3.84
N TRP A 133 -13.82 -1.19 4.01
CA TRP A 133 -12.74 -0.31 4.45
C TRP A 133 -12.08 -0.80 5.74
N VAL A 134 -12.87 -1.05 6.79
CA VAL A 134 -12.37 -1.55 8.08
C VAL A 134 -11.61 -2.87 7.92
N SER A 135 -12.08 -3.80 7.08
CA SER A 135 -11.38 -5.08 6.86
C SER A 135 -9.99 -4.94 6.22
N LEU A 136 -9.70 -3.79 5.61
CA LEU A 136 -8.47 -3.50 4.90
C LEU A 136 -7.55 -2.53 5.65
N THR A 137 -8.05 -1.90 6.72
CA THR A 137 -7.30 -0.89 7.49
C THR A 137 -7.28 -1.15 9.00
N ASN A 138 -7.83 -2.27 9.48
CA ASN A 138 -7.93 -2.59 10.92
C ASN A 138 -6.60 -2.74 11.68
N PHE A 139 -5.46 -2.83 10.99
CA PHE A 139 -4.12 -2.81 11.60
C PHE A 139 -3.37 -1.49 11.38
N ILE A 140 -3.91 -0.58 10.57
CA ILE A 140 -3.34 0.77 10.45
C ILE A 140 -3.80 1.56 11.68
N ASN A 141 -2.91 1.70 12.66
CA ASN A 141 -3.12 2.58 13.80
C ASN A 141 -2.41 3.93 13.58
N GLU A 142 -2.63 4.87 14.49
CA GLU A 142 -2.03 6.21 14.40
C GLU A 142 -0.50 6.17 14.35
N PHE A 143 0.14 5.29 15.13
CA PHE A 143 1.59 5.13 15.11
C PHE A 143 2.09 4.67 13.74
N VAL A 144 1.49 3.63 13.16
CA VAL A 144 1.83 3.11 11.84
C VAL A 144 1.59 4.17 10.76
N MET A 145 0.44 4.85 10.79
CA MET A 145 0.11 5.91 9.84
C MET A 145 1.16 7.04 9.88
N GLN A 146 1.41 7.60 11.07
CA GLN A 146 2.37 8.69 11.24
C GLN A 146 3.80 8.28 10.90
N LYS A 147 4.17 7.03 11.16
CA LYS A 147 5.49 6.51 10.80
C LYS A 147 5.69 6.47 9.28
N LEU A 148 4.71 5.95 8.54
CA LEU A 148 4.85 5.62 7.12
C LEU A 148 4.50 6.77 6.17
N GLN A 149 3.53 7.61 6.52
CA GLN A 149 3.08 8.71 5.66
C GLN A 149 4.24 9.69 5.40
N PRO A 150 4.36 10.32 4.22
CA PRO A 150 5.42 11.30 3.94
C PRO A 150 5.45 12.49 4.92
N GLU A 151 6.57 13.22 5.01
CA GLU A 151 6.71 14.34 5.96
C GLU A 151 5.76 15.48 5.63
N ASN A 152 5.53 15.72 4.33
CA ASN A 152 4.53 16.67 3.84
C ASN A 152 3.09 16.13 3.93
N GLY A 153 2.89 14.87 4.35
CA GLY A 153 1.58 14.21 4.45
C GLY A 153 1.00 13.71 3.12
N GLN A 154 1.57 14.08 1.97
CA GLN A 154 1.01 13.83 0.64
C GLN A 154 1.59 12.57 0.01
N ILE A 155 0.72 11.71 -0.48
CA ILE A 155 1.03 10.44 -1.16
C ILE A 155 0.60 10.57 -2.61
N CYS A 156 1.58 10.72 -3.52
CA CYS A 156 1.35 10.89 -4.94
C CYS A 156 1.57 9.57 -5.69
N ALA A 157 0.77 9.34 -6.74
CA ALA A 157 0.88 8.16 -7.62
C ALA A 157 2.27 8.01 -8.27
N PHE A 158 3.00 9.12 -8.43
CA PHE A 158 4.40 9.12 -8.83
C PHE A 158 5.28 9.83 -7.79
N SER A 159 6.53 9.37 -7.71
CA SER A 159 7.56 9.98 -6.87
C SER A 159 7.99 11.34 -7.45
N GLU A 160 7.94 12.40 -6.64
CA GLU A 160 8.53 13.69 -7.00
C GLU A 160 10.05 13.55 -6.97
N VAL A 161 10.71 13.73 -8.12
CA VAL A 161 12.15 13.54 -8.25
C VAL A 161 12.85 14.82 -8.66
N LEU A 162 14.00 15.07 -8.04
CA LEU A 162 14.88 16.19 -8.34
C LEU A 162 16.18 15.65 -8.96
N PRO A 163 16.78 16.37 -9.92
CA PRO A 163 18.07 15.97 -10.45
C PRO A 163 19.14 16.16 -9.38
N VAL A 164 20.05 15.18 -9.25
CA VAL A 164 21.17 15.23 -8.30
C VAL A 164 22.10 16.42 -8.60
N LEU A 165 22.27 16.72 -9.89
CA LEU A 165 22.99 17.90 -10.38
C LEU A 165 22.02 18.77 -11.22
N PRO A 166 21.96 20.11 -11.04
CA PRO A 166 20.92 20.96 -11.64
C PRO A 166 20.86 20.93 -13.17
N GLY A 167 21.95 20.56 -13.86
CA GLY A 167 22.04 20.47 -15.32
C GLY A 167 21.90 21.81 -16.04
N LYS A 168 21.92 22.93 -15.32
CA LYS A 168 21.73 24.29 -15.86
C LYS A 168 22.99 24.78 -16.55
N TYR A 169 24.16 24.47 -15.98
CA TYR A 169 25.44 24.95 -16.48
C TYR A 169 26.19 23.86 -17.23
N THR A 170 27.10 24.28 -18.13
CA THR A 170 27.98 23.36 -18.85
C THR A 170 28.86 22.55 -17.89
N GLN A 171 29.22 23.12 -16.75
CA GLN A 171 29.99 22.44 -15.70
C GLN A 171 29.21 21.28 -15.08
N ASP A 172 27.91 21.45 -14.80
CA ASP A 172 27.04 20.37 -14.29
C ASP A 172 27.00 19.18 -15.26
N ARG A 173 26.97 19.45 -16.57
CA ARG A 173 26.98 18.40 -17.62
C ARG A 173 28.32 17.66 -17.70
N ILE A 174 29.43 18.39 -17.52
CA ILE A 174 30.77 17.79 -17.46
C ILE A 174 30.89 16.90 -16.22
N GLU A 175 30.41 17.36 -15.07
CA GLU A 175 30.44 16.62 -13.81
C GLU A 175 29.54 15.38 -13.83
N GLN A 176 28.37 15.47 -14.48
CA GLN A 176 27.49 14.32 -14.70
C GLN A 176 28.16 13.22 -15.55
N ASN A 177 29.09 13.59 -16.44
CA ASN A 177 29.87 12.68 -17.29
C ASN A 177 29.03 11.55 -17.93
N LEU A 178 27.84 11.91 -18.44
CA LEU A 178 26.92 10.96 -19.05
C LEU A 178 27.44 10.54 -20.43
N PRO A 179 27.28 9.26 -20.82
CA PRO A 179 27.63 8.81 -22.17
C PRO A 179 26.88 9.61 -23.24
N GLN A 180 27.50 9.80 -24.40
CA GLN A 180 26.91 10.55 -25.50
C GLN A 180 25.65 9.85 -26.05
N TYR A 181 24.71 10.65 -26.55
CA TYR A 181 23.46 10.18 -27.18
C TYR A 181 23.61 9.93 -28.69
N ASP A 182 24.84 9.70 -29.15
CA ASP A 182 25.22 9.60 -30.56
C ASP A 182 24.91 8.24 -31.19
N THR A 183 24.55 7.25 -30.38
CA THR A 183 24.33 5.86 -30.78
C THR A 183 23.02 5.34 -30.19
N GLU A 184 22.35 4.42 -30.89
CA GLU A 184 21.20 3.70 -30.32
C GLU A 184 21.64 2.86 -29.11
N CYS A 185 20.82 2.86 -28.05
CA CYS A 185 21.07 2.06 -26.86
C CYS A 185 20.95 0.57 -27.19
N LYS A 186 21.98 -0.23 -26.88
CA LYS A 186 21.99 -1.67 -27.14
C LYS A 186 21.39 -2.49 -26.00
N SER A 187 21.19 -1.87 -24.83
CA SER A 187 20.58 -2.50 -23.67
C SER A 187 19.84 -1.50 -22.79
N TYR A 188 18.93 -2.00 -21.97
CA TYR A 188 18.21 -1.19 -20.98
C TYR A 188 19.16 -0.55 -19.95
N ALA A 189 20.18 -1.30 -19.49
CA ALA A 189 21.19 -0.80 -18.55
C ALA A 189 21.99 0.38 -19.14
N GLU A 190 22.33 0.31 -20.42
CA GLU A 190 22.98 1.42 -21.13
C GLU A 190 22.07 2.64 -21.25
N GLY A 191 20.78 2.41 -21.54
CA GLY A 191 19.78 3.48 -21.54
C GLY A 191 19.67 4.19 -20.19
N LEU A 192 19.57 3.43 -19.10
CA LEU A 192 19.55 3.98 -17.74
C LEU A 192 20.83 4.75 -17.39
N ALA A 193 22.00 4.26 -17.80
CA ALA A 193 23.28 4.92 -17.53
C ALA A 193 23.43 6.27 -18.24
N ARG A 194 22.66 6.51 -19.31
CA ARG A 194 22.62 7.79 -20.04
C ARG A 194 21.67 8.81 -19.41
N LEU A 195 20.70 8.38 -18.61
CA LEU A 195 19.74 9.29 -17.99
C LEU A 195 20.37 10.11 -16.87
N PRO A 196 19.93 11.37 -16.68
CA PRO A 196 20.30 12.14 -15.51
C PRO A 196 19.98 11.38 -14.22
N LYS A 197 20.91 11.40 -13.27
CA LYS A 197 20.66 10.83 -11.94
C LYS A 197 19.62 11.68 -11.22
N MET A 198 18.50 11.04 -10.89
CA MET A 198 17.40 11.64 -10.15
C MET A 198 17.36 11.07 -8.73
N GLN A 199 17.00 11.89 -7.76
CA GLN A 199 16.75 11.50 -6.38
C GLN A 199 15.35 11.95 -5.97
N VAL A 200 14.67 11.15 -5.14
CA VAL A 200 13.35 11.54 -4.61
C VAL A 200 13.51 12.81 -3.78
N LYS A 201 12.58 13.74 -3.93
CA LYS A 201 12.56 14.98 -3.15
C LYS A 201 12.34 14.63 -1.67
N PRO A 202 13.25 15.04 -0.77
CA PRO A 202 13.12 14.74 0.64
C PRO A 202 11.80 15.24 1.22
N GLY A 203 11.18 14.41 2.05
CA GLY A 203 9.92 14.68 2.72
C GLY A 203 8.68 14.33 1.90
N THR A 204 8.84 13.87 0.66
CA THR A 204 7.72 13.43 -0.22
C THR A 204 7.64 11.90 -0.34
N GLU A 205 8.69 11.19 0.08
CA GLU A 205 8.74 9.74 0.04
C GLU A 205 7.87 9.10 1.12
N ILE A 206 7.19 8.00 0.76
CA ILE A 206 6.57 7.13 1.75
C ILE A 206 7.71 6.48 2.56
N ARG A 207 7.64 6.61 3.89
CA ARG A 207 8.68 6.15 4.81
C ARG A 207 8.54 4.67 5.16
N PHE A 208 8.44 3.83 4.15
CA PHE A 208 8.41 2.38 4.30
C PHE A 208 9.64 1.87 5.06
N THR A 209 9.44 0.81 5.84
CA THR A 209 10.52 0.13 6.54
C THR A 209 11.48 -0.47 5.51
N LYS A 210 12.77 -0.20 5.67
CA LYS A 210 13.81 -0.78 4.82
C LYS A 210 13.98 -2.25 5.18
N ILE A 211 13.54 -3.12 4.28
CA ILE A 211 13.77 -4.56 4.41
C ILE A 211 15.28 -4.84 4.33
N PRO A 212 15.85 -5.59 5.28
CA PRO A 212 17.28 -5.89 5.30
C PRO A 212 17.77 -6.47 3.96
N LYS A 213 18.89 -5.96 3.45
CA LYS A 213 19.55 -6.57 2.28
C LYS A 213 20.30 -7.85 2.67
N GLN A 214 20.91 -7.84 3.85
CA GLN A 214 21.53 -9.00 4.45
C GLN A 214 20.50 -9.69 5.33
N MET A 215 20.08 -10.89 4.93
CA MET A 215 19.03 -11.66 5.60
C MET A 215 19.57 -12.53 6.75
N TYR A 216 20.86 -12.39 7.09
CA TYR A 216 21.59 -13.22 8.05
C TYR A 216 22.47 -12.35 8.99
N PRO A 217 22.85 -12.86 10.18
CA PRO A 217 23.72 -12.16 11.12
C PRO A 217 25.07 -11.73 10.53
N GLU A 218 25.64 -10.66 11.06
CA GLU A 218 27.00 -10.26 10.71
C GLU A 218 28.00 -11.32 11.17
N GLY A 219 28.92 -11.73 10.28
CA GLY A 219 29.87 -12.80 10.55
C GLY A 219 29.32 -14.22 10.42
N ALA A 220 28.11 -14.39 9.85
CA ALA A 220 27.51 -15.70 9.63
C ALA A 220 28.41 -16.64 8.80
N THR A 221 28.49 -17.89 9.24
CA THR A 221 29.11 -19.00 8.49
C THR A 221 28.33 -19.29 7.20
N PRO A 222 28.93 -19.94 6.19
CA PRO A 222 28.21 -20.32 4.96
C PRO A 222 26.94 -21.17 5.21
N GLU A 223 26.97 -22.00 6.26
CA GLU A 223 25.81 -22.77 6.71
C GLU A 223 24.69 -21.86 7.22
N GLU A 224 25.02 -20.91 8.10
CA GLU A 224 24.05 -19.94 8.63
C GLU A 224 23.50 -19.01 7.53
N VAL A 225 24.35 -18.60 6.58
CA VAL A 225 23.92 -17.83 5.40
C VAL A 225 22.86 -18.61 4.62
N THR A 226 23.11 -19.90 4.37
CA THR A 226 22.17 -20.77 3.66
C THR A 226 20.88 -20.93 4.46
N LYS A 227 20.97 -21.21 5.76
CA LYS A 227 19.83 -21.34 6.67
C LYS A 227 18.92 -20.11 6.60
N HIS A 228 19.49 -18.92 6.81
CA HIS A 228 18.75 -17.66 6.84
C HIS A 228 18.31 -17.14 5.46
N SER A 229 18.85 -17.69 4.38
CA SER A 229 18.38 -17.41 3.02
C SER A 229 17.18 -18.28 2.63
N MET A 230 17.08 -19.49 3.19
CA MET A 230 15.92 -20.37 3.04
C MET A 230 14.76 -19.92 3.93
N ASP A 231 15.06 -19.57 5.19
CA ASP A 231 14.10 -19.05 6.17
C ASP A 231 14.41 -17.60 6.55
N LEU A 232 13.52 -16.69 6.15
CA LEU A 232 13.65 -15.24 6.38
C LEU A 232 13.25 -14.81 7.80
N SER A 233 13.01 -15.74 8.71
CA SER A 233 12.61 -15.46 10.10
C SER A 233 13.55 -14.50 10.82
N TYR A 234 14.85 -14.60 10.61
CA TYR A 234 15.83 -13.65 11.17
C TYR A 234 15.62 -12.22 10.66
N ALA A 235 15.39 -12.07 9.36
CA ALA A 235 15.16 -10.76 8.74
C ALA A 235 13.83 -10.16 9.20
N LEU A 236 12.77 -10.97 9.30
CA LEU A 236 11.48 -10.54 9.84
C LEU A 236 11.59 -10.12 11.30
N GLU A 237 12.29 -10.90 12.12
CA GLU A 237 12.52 -10.57 13.51
C GLU A 237 13.34 -9.28 13.66
N THR A 238 14.34 -9.07 12.81
CA THR A 238 15.10 -7.82 12.75
C THR A 238 14.20 -6.63 12.45
N VAL A 239 13.30 -6.75 11.46
CA VAL A 239 12.30 -5.72 11.15
C VAL A 239 11.39 -5.48 12.34
N ILE A 240 10.82 -6.52 12.95
CA ILE A 240 9.91 -6.37 14.09
C ILE A 240 10.63 -5.70 15.26
N ASN A 241 11.84 -6.14 15.61
CA ASN A 241 12.56 -5.63 16.78
C ASN A 241 13.06 -4.20 16.59
N GLN A 242 13.47 -3.80 15.38
CA GLN A 242 13.97 -2.45 15.12
C GLN A 242 12.85 -1.43 14.96
N HIS A 243 11.71 -1.85 14.41
CA HIS A 243 10.71 -0.93 13.88
C HIS A 243 9.32 -1.06 14.50
N TYR A 244 9.04 -2.18 15.19
CA TYR A 244 7.73 -2.57 15.72
C TYR A 244 7.84 -3.27 17.09
N ALA A 245 8.87 -2.94 17.87
CA ALA A 245 9.19 -3.62 19.14
C ALA A 245 8.01 -3.62 20.14
N SER A 246 7.25 -2.53 20.20
CA SER A 246 6.11 -2.38 21.10
C SER A 246 4.93 -3.27 20.72
N ASN A 247 4.73 -3.53 19.43
CA ASN A 247 3.63 -4.36 18.93
C ASN A 247 4.00 -5.00 17.59
N SER A 248 4.32 -6.29 17.61
CA SER A 248 4.62 -7.05 16.40
C SER A 248 3.53 -7.02 15.33
N GLN A 249 2.27 -6.76 15.69
CA GLN A 249 1.18 -6.68 14.71
C GLN A 249 1.22 -5.40 13.86
N ASP A 250 1.97 -4.38 14.26
CA ASP A 250 2.12 -3.13 13.49
C ASP A 250 2.79 -3.36 12.12
N VAL A 251 3.55 -4.46 11.96
CA VAL A 251 4.06 -4.90 10.65
C VAL A 251 2.93 -5.20 9.66
N LEU A 252 1.78 -5.68 10.16
CA LEU A 252 0.59 -5.91 9.35
C LEU A 252 -0.11 -4.59 9.00
N GLY A 253 0.01 -3.59 9.87
CA GLY A 253 -0.42 -2.22 9.58
C GLY A 253 0.35 -1.64 8.40
N GLU A 254 1.67 -1.84 8.35
CA GLU A 254 2.48 -1.43 7.19
C GLU A 254 2.08 -2.18 5.91
N LEU A 255 1.79 -3.48 6.00
CA LEU A 255 1.29 -4.26 4.88
C LEU A 255 -0.05 -3.72 4.35
N GLN A 256 -0.98 -3.37 5.24
CA GLN A 256 -2.26 -2.76 4.87
C GLN A 256 -2.10 -1.35 4.30
N PHE A 257 -1.23 -0.53 4.90
CA PHE A 257 -0.93 0.81 4.41
C PHE A 257 -0.37 0.77 2.98
N ALA A 258 0.62 -0.09 2.72
CA ALA A 258 1.18 -0.28 1.39
C ALA A 258 0.11 -0.72 0.38
N PHE A 259 -0.78 -1.63 0.78
CA PHE A 259 -1.88 -2.09 -0.06
C PHE A 259 -2.86 -0.97 -0.42
N ILE A 260 -3.25 -0.11 0.53
CA ILE A 260 -4.15 1.03 0.26
C ILE A 260 -3.47 2.06 -0.67
N CYS A 261 -2.20 2.40 -0.41
CA CYS A 261 -1.44 3.29 -1.28
C CYS A 261 -1.32 2.75 -2.71
N PHE A 262 -1.14 1.44 -2.87
CA PHE A 262 -1.16 0.79 -4.16
C PHE A 262 -2.54 0.85 -4.82
N LEU A 263 -3.55 0.27 -4.18
CA LEU A 263 -4.85 0.00 -4.80
C LEU A 263 -5.68 1.26 -5.02
N ILE A 264 -5.68 2.18 -4.04
CA ILE A 264 -6.50 3.40 -4.07
C ILE A 264 -5.66 4.61 -4.45
N GLY A 265 -4.42 4.68 -3.97
CA GLY A 265 -3.48 5.76 -4.26
C GLY A 265 -2.76 5.63 -5.61
N ASN A 266 -2.89 4.49 -6.30
CA ASN A 266 -2.20 4.19 -7.56
C ASN A 266 -0.67 4.32 -7.48
N VAL A 267 -0.09 4.06 -6.30
CA VAL A 267 1.35 4.16 -6.07
C VAL A 267 2.02 2.82 -6.38
N TYR A 268 2.77 2.76 -7.48
CA TYR A 268 3.49 1.54 -7.88
C TYR A 268 4.56 1.11 -6.87
N ASP A 269 5.31 2.06 -6.30
CA ASP A 269 6.34 1.74 -5.30
C ASP A 269 5.74 1.07 -4.04
N ALA A 270 4.49 1.38 -3.71
CA ALA A 270 3.76 0.75 -2.62
C ALA A 270 3.38 -0.71 -2.93
N PHE A 271 3.11 -1.02 -4.20
CA PHE A 271 2.90 -2.40 -4.66
C PHE A 271 4.17 -3.23 -4.52
N GLU A 272 5.30 -2.69 -4.99
CA GLU A 272 6.60 -3.37 -4.87
C GLU A 272 7.01 -3.57 -3.41
N HIS A 273 6.72 -2.61 -2.54
CA HIS A 273 6.92 -2.78 -1.11
C HIS A 273 6.00 -3.84 -0.50
N TRP A 274 4.71 -3.81 -0.83
CA TRP A 274 3.73 -4.81 -0.40
C TRP A 274 4.18 -6.23 -0.76
N LYS A 275 4.68 -6.45 -1.99
CA LYS A 275 5.24 -7.74 -2.44
C LYS A 275 6.42 -8.17 -1.58
N LYS A 276 7.39 -7.28 -1.35
CA LYS A 276 8.60 -7.59 -0.56
C LYS A 276 8.26 -7.92 0.90
N LEU A 277 7.36 -7.16 1.51
CA LEU A 277 6.94 -7.38 2.90
C LEU A 277 6.12 -8.68 3.02
N LEU A 278 5.26 -8.96 2.06
CA LEU A 278 4.52 -10.22 2.01
C LEU A 278 5.44 -11.42 1.82
N ASN A 279 6.45 -11.32 0.95
CA ASN A 279 7.48 -12.34 0.78
C ASN A 279 8.25 -12.60 2.08
N LEU A 280 8.65 -11.52 2.77
CA LEU A 280 9.33 -11.61 4.07
C LEU A 280 8.48 -12.37 5.09
N LEU A 281 7.20 -12.03 5.21
CA LEU A 281 6.27 -12.70 6.12
C LEU A 281 6.10 -14.19 5.73
N CYS A 282 5.77 -14.47 4.48
CA CYS A 282 5.43 -15.83 4.02
C CYS A 282 6.60 -16.82 4.02
N ARG A 283 7.84 -16.34 3.88
CA ARG A 283 9.07 -17.16 3.90
C ARG A 283 9.75 -17.21 5.28
N SER A 284 9.05 -16.79 6.35
CA SER A 284 9.57 -16.85 7.71
C SER A 284 8.98 -18.04 8.47
N GLU A 285 9.59 -19.22 8.30
CA GLU A 285 9.11 -20.48 8.89
C GLU A 285 9.23 -20.48 10.43
N GLU A 286 10.43 -20.33 10.99
CA GLU A 286 10.61 -20.33 12.46
C GLU A 286 9.75 -19.25 13.16
N ALA A 287 9.55 -18.11 12.51
CA ALA A 287 8.75 -17.00 13.02
C ALA A 287 7.26 -17.34 13.17
N ILE A 288 6.72 -18.29 12.40
CA ILE A 288 5.29 -18.65 12.46
C ILE A 288 4.90 -19.20 13.83
N VAL A 289 5.81 -19.93 14.47
CA VAL A 289 5.60 -20.54 15.79
C VAL A 289 5.63 -19.48 16.88
N LYS A 290 6.50 -18.47 16.72
CA LYS A 290 6.67 -17.36 17.67
C LYS A 290 5.56 -16.31 17.55
N TYR A 291 5.17 -15.94 16.33
CA TYR A 291 4.24 -14.84 16.06
C TYR A 291 2.88 -15.33 15.51
N GLN A 292 2.32 -16.40 16.07
CA GLN A 292 1.09 -17.05 15.56
C GLN A 292 -0.08 -16.07 15.32
N ALA A 293 -0.24 -15.07 16.19
CA ALA A 293 -1.27 -14.05 16.03
C ALA A 293 -1.06 -13.20 14.76
N VAL A 294 0.19 -12.83 14.46
CA VAL A 294 0.56 -12.08 13.24
C VAL A 294 0.17 -12.89 12.01
N PHE A 295 0.53 -14.17 11.96
CA PHE A 295 0.24 -15.03 10.80
C PHE A 295 -1.24 -15.40 10.67
N SER A 296 -1.95 -15.59 11.79
CA SER A 296 -3.40 -15.73 11.75
C SER A 296 -4.06 -14.49 11.18
N ASN A 297 -3.63 -13.30 11.60
CA ASN A 297 -4.17 -12.04 11.10
C ASN A 297 -3.75 -11.77 9.65
N LEU A 298 -2.54 -12.16 9.24
CA LEU A 298 -2.08 -12.11 7.85
C LEU A 298 -3.04 -12.87 6.92
N ILE A 299 -3.47 -14.08 7.28
CA ILE A 299 -4.46 -14.83 6.48
C ILE A 299 -5.78 -14.06 6.35
N SER A 300 -6.27 -13.44 7.43
CA SER A 300 -7.47 -12.59 7.37
C SER A 300 -7.26 -11.39 6.44
N ILE A 301 -6.11 -10.72 6.53
CA ILE A 301 -5.78 -9.56 5.70
C ILE A 301 -5.76 -9.95 4.22
N LEU A 302 -5.02 -11.02 3.88
CA LEU A 302 -4.90 -11.49 2.50
C LEU A 302 -6.24 -11.94 1.93
N TYR A 303 -7.10 -12.56 2.73
CA TYR A 303 -8.46 -12.91 2.29
C TYR A 303 -9.25 -11.69 1.80
N HIS A 304 -9.19 -10.57 2.54
CA HIS A 304 -9.88 -9.35 2.15
C HIS A 304 -9.14 -8.62 1.01
N GLN A 305 -7.83 -8.46 1.09
CA GLN A 305 -7.02 -7.79 0.06
C GLN A 305 -7.13 -8.46 -1.31
N LEU A 306 -6.96 -9.79 -1.38
CA LEU A 306 -7.10 -10.54 -2.64
C LEU A 306 -8.56 -10.56 -3.13
N SER A 307 -9.53 -10.21 -2.29
CA SER A 307 -10.92 -10.05 -2.75
C SER A 307 -11.16 -8.76 -3.51
N GLU A 308 -10.26 -7.79 -3.39
CA GLU A 308 -10.33 -6.51 -4.06
C GLU A 308 -9.59 -6.45 -5.39
N ILE A 309 -8.63 -7.34 -5.56
CA ILE A 309 -7.85 -7.39 -6.80
C ILE A 309 -8.62 -8.21 -7.84
N PRO A 310 -8.88 -7.63 -9.05
CA PRO A 310 -9.47 -8.37 -10.16
C PRO A 310 -8.67 -9.64 -10.51
N ALA A 311 -9.35 -10.72 -10.91
CA ALA A 311 -8.68 -12.00 -11.14
C ALA A 311 -7.69 -11.96 -12.31
N ASP A 312 -7.98 -11.12 -13.31
CA ASP A 312 -7.15 -10.82 -14.48
C ASP A 312 -5.91 -10.00 -14.12
N PHE A 313 -5.93 -9.20 -13.04
CA PHE A 313 -4.74 -8.46 -12.59
C PHE A 313 -3.55 -9.40 -12.32
N PHE A 314 -3.76 -10.61 -11.81
CA PHE A 314 -2.68 -11.57 -11.56
C PHE A 314 -2.27 -12.38 -12.79
N VAL A 315 -3.06 -12.31 -13.87
CA VAL A 315 -2.79 -12.97 -15.14
C VAL A 315 -2.03 -12.03 -16.08
N ASP A 316 -2.38 -10.73 -16.07
CA ASP A 316 -1.87 -9.69 -16.98
C ASP A 316 -0.67 -8.88 -16.45
N ILE A 317 -0.10 -9.17 -15.27
CA ILE A 317 1.25 -8.65 -14.90
C ILE A 317 2.33 -9.51 -15.58
N VAL A 318 2.23 -9.63 -16.90
CA VAL A 318 3.24 -10.16 -17.84
C VAL A 318 4.65 -9.75 -17.34
N SER A 319 5.62 -10.62 -17.07
CA SER A 319 5.89 -11.92 -17.71
C SER A 319 6.88 -12.81 -16.93
N GLN A 320 6.84 -12.89 -15.60
CA GLN A 320 7.56 -13.93 -14.85
C GLN A 320 6.76 -14.27 -13.59
N ASP A 321 6.45 -15.56 -13.40
CA ASP A 321 5.90 -16.20 -12.21
C ASP A 321 4.92 -15.39 -11.37
N ASN A 322 3.67 -15.88 -11.24
CA ASN A 322 2.73 -15.30 -10.28
C ASN A 322 3.34 -15.35 -8.86
N PHE A 323 3.98 -14.24 -8.46
CA PHE A 323 4.75 -14.13 -7.23
C PHE A 323 3.90 -14.58 -6.04
N LEU A 324 2.61 -14.27 -6.05
CA LEU A 324 1.70 -14.67 -4.98
C LEU A 324 1.51 -16.18 -4.91
N THR A 325 1.45 -16.87 -6.05
CA THR A 325 1.34 -18.33 -6.06
C THR A 325 2.57 -18.96 -5.43
N ASN A 326 3.77 -18.56 -5.84
CA ASN A 326 5.03 -19.07 -5.29
C ASN A 326 5.20 -18.71 -3.81
N THR A 327 4.95 -17.45 -3.44
CA THR A 327 5.07 -16.98 -2.06
C THR A 327 4.08 -17.66 -1.13
N LEU A 328 2.83 -17.86 -1.57
CA LEU A 328 1.81 -18.54 -0.77
C LEU A 328 1.98 -20.06 -0.76
N GLN A 329 2.52 -20.66 -1.83
CA GLN A 329 2.88 -22.09 -1.83
C GLN A 329 3.91 -22.38 -0.73
N VAL A 330 4.95 -21.56 -0.64
CA VAL A 330 5.96 -21.64 0.42
C VAL A 330 5.32 -21.41 1.80
N PHE A 331 4.43 -20.43 1.93
CA PHE A 331 3.71 -20.23 3.19
C PHE A 331 2.89 -21.47 3.61
N PHE A 332 2.17 -22.08 2.66
CA PHE A 332 1.32 -23.23 2.95
C PHE A 332 2.12 -24.49 3.29
N SER A 333 3.30 -24.70 2.69
CA SER A 333 4.13 -25.89 2.98
C SER A 333 4.53 -25.95 4.47
N TYR A 334 4.89 -24.80 5.06
CA TYR A 334 5.28 -24.74 6.47
C TYR A 334 4.09 -24.70 7.43
N THR A 335 2.92 -24.20 7.01
CA THR A 335 1.72 -24.24 7.87
C THR A 335 1.27 -25.66 8.20
N CYS A 336 1.71 -26.67 7.45
CA CYS A 336 1.47 -28.08 7.76
C CYS A 336 2.32 -28.60 8.94
N ASN A 337 3.31 -27.84 9.42
CA ASN A 337 4.21 -28.26 10.48
C ASN A 337 3.43 -28.53 11.81
N PRO A 338 3.65 -29.68 12.48
CA PRO A 338 3.05 -30.02 13.77
C PRO A 338 3.24 -28.97 14.87
N ALA A 339 4.31 -28.18 14.83
CA ALA A 339 4.62 -27.12 15.79
C ALA A 339 3.67 -25.90 15.69
N VAL A 340 2.98 -25.73 14.57
CA VAL A 340 2.03 -24.63 14.36
C VAL A 340 0.71 -24.91 15.09
N ASP A 341 0.10 -23.89 15.69
CA ASP A 341 -1.20 -24.08 16.37
C ASP A 341 -2.28 -24.62 15.43
N ARG A 342 -3.09 -25.54 15.96
CA ARG A 342 -4.14 -26.25 15.20
C ARG A 342 -5.15 -25.30 14.58
N THR A 343 -5.44 -24.17 15.21
CA THR A 343 -6.39 -23.17 14.70
C THR A 343 -5.80 -22.45 13.49
N LEU A 344 -4.52 -22.06 13.57
CA LEU A 344 -3.80 -21.42 12.47
C LEU A 344 -3.70 -22.37 11.27
N ARG A 345 -3.36 -23.64 11.48
CA ARG A 345 -3.31 -24.66 10.41
C ARG A 345 -4.64 -24.79 9.67
N LYS A 346 -5.74 -24.98 10.41
CA LYS A 346 -7.09 -25.07 9.82
C LYS A 346 -7.48 -23.80 9.05
N LYS A 347 -7.03 -22.64 9.52
CA LYS A 347 -7.29 -21.36 8.86
C LYS A 347 -6.51 -21.26 7.55
N ALA A 348 -5.24 -21.68 7.53
CA ALA A 348 -4.41 -21.75 6.34
C ALA A 348 -4.97 -22.73 5.31
N GLU A 349 -5.38 -23.93 5.71
CA GLU A 349 -6.03 -24.93 4.83
C GLU A 349 -7.29 -24.38 4.17
N ARG A 350 -8.17 -23.73 4.95
CA ARG A 350 -9.38 -23.09 4.41
C ARG A 350 -9.06 -21.96 3.44
N PHE A 351 -8.01 -21.19 3.72
CA PHE A 351 -7.57 -20.10 2.86
C PHE A 351 -6.99 -20.64 1.55
N LYS A 352 -6.12 -21.65 1.61
CA LYS A 352 -5.60 -22.38 0.44
C LYS A 352 -6.74 -22.89 -0.46
N ALA A 353 -7.73 -23.55 0.14
CA ALA A 353 -8.90 -24.06 -0.59
C ALA A 353 -9.73 -22.93 -1.22
N HIS A 354 -9.88 -21.79 -0.54
CA HIS A 354 -10.57 -20.62 -1.08
C HIS A 354 -9.84 -20.07 -2.32
N LEU A 355 -8.52 -19.87 -2.23
CA LEU A 355 -7.72 -19.35 -3.34
C LEU A 355 -7.72 -20.29 -4.54
N THR A 356 -7.55 -21.60 -4.30
CA THR A 356 -7.63 -22.64 -5.34
C THR A 356 -8.99 -22.59 -6.05
N LYS A 357 -10.08 -22.46 -5.30
CA LYS A 357 -11.43 -22.40 -5.88
C LYS A 357 -11.67 -21.12 -6.69
N LYS A 358 -11.26 -19.97 -6.16
CA LYS A 358 -11.54 -18.63 -6.70
C LYS A 358 -10.66 -18.28 -7.89
N PHE A 359 -9.35 -18.50 -7.77
CA PHE A 359 -8.35 -18.09 -8.76
C PHE A 359 -7.81 -19.23 -9.61
N LYS A 360 -8.17 -20.49 -9.31
CA LYS A 360 -7.64 -21.68 -10.00
C LYS A 360 -6.12 -21.86 -9.86
N TRP A 361 -5.54 -21.30 -8.81
CA TRP A 361 -4.12 -21.51 -8.50
C TRP A 361 -3.90 -22.92 -7.95
N ASP A 362 -2.81 -23.55 -8.40
CA ASP A 362 -2.32 -24.81 -7.86
C ASP A 362 -1.13 -24.50 -6.93
N PHE A 363 -1.19 -25.06 -5.72
CA PHE A 363 -0.16 -24.91 -4.69
C PHE A 363 0.49 -26.26 -4.33
N GLU A 364 0.11 -27.35 -5.01
CA GLU A 364 0.70 -28.68 -4.85
C GLU A 364 1.65 -29.02 -6.00
N ALA A 365 1.56 -28.33 -7.13
CA ALA A 365 2.47 -28.52 -8.26
C ALA A 365 3.90 -28.07 -7.88
N GLU A 366 4.88 -28.95 -8.08
CA GLU A 366 6.29 -28.54 -8.01
C GLU A 366 6.63 -27.71 -9.25
N PRO A 367 7.31 -26.56 -9.09
CA PRO A 367 7.79 -25.79 -10.24
C PRO A 367 8.70 -26.65 -11.12
N GLU A 368 8.52 -26.63 -12.44
CA GLU A 368 9.34 -27.42 -13.38
C GLU A 368 10.84 -27.14 -13.25
N ASP A 369 11.22 -25.91 -12.84
CA ASP A 369 12.60 -25.51 -12.55
C ASP A 369 13.23 -26.20 -11.34
N CYS A 370 12.42 -26.83 -10.48
CA CYS A 370 12.86 -27.65 -9.36
C CYS A 370 12.89 -29.15 -9.68
N ALA A 371 12.48 -29.55 -10.89
CA ALA A 371 12.53 -30.94 -11.30
C ALA A 371 13.99 -31.39 -11.49
N PRO A 372 14.36 -32.61 -11.05
CA PRO A 372 15.68 -33.14 -11.30
C PRO A 372 15.91 -33.25 -12.80
N ILE A 373 17.09 -32.84 -13.27
CA ILE A 373 17.50 -33.07 -14.66
C ILE A 373 17.65 -34.58 -14.84
N VAL A 374 16.70 -35.19 -15.55
CA VAL A 374 16.74 -36.61 -15.89
C VAL A 374 17.76 -36.80 -16.99
N VAL A 375 18.90 -37.41 -16.66
CA VAL A 375 19.92 -37.82 -17.64
C VAL A 375 19.63 -39.26 -18.04
N GLU A 376 19.23 -39.49 -19.29
CA GLU A 376 19.12 -40.84 -19.83
C GLU A 376 20.52 -41.44 -19.94
N LEU A 377 20.77 -42.52 -19.19
CA LEU A 377 22.02 -43.26 -19.29
C LEU A 377 21.98 -44.15 -20.55
N PRO A 378 23.11 -44.29 -21.30
CA PRO A 378 23.19 -45.22 -22.42
C PRO A 378 22.84 -46.65 -21.98
N GLU A 379 22.15 -47.40 -22.84
CA GLU A 379 21.82 -48.81 -22.60
C GLU A 379 23.09 -49.60 -22.24
N GLY A 380 23.12 -50.20 -21.04
CA GLY A 380 24.24 -50.99 -20.53
C GLY A 380 25.05 -50.33 -19.40
N THR A 381 24.67 -49.14 -18.92
CA THR A 381 25.30 -48.53 -17.75
C THR A 381 24.73 -49.13 -16.47
N PHE A 382 25.43 -50.10 -15.87
CA PHE A 382 25.09 -50.61 -14.53
C PHE A 382 25.53 -49.57 -13.49
N VAL A 383 24.60 -49.18 -12.63
CA VAL A 383 24.88 -48.39 -11.42
C VAL A 383 25.19 -49.40 -10.32
N ASP A 384 26.44 -49.41 -9.84
CA ASP A 384 26.87 -50.26 -8.71
C ASP A 384 26.11 -49.95 -7.41
#